data_AF-A0A838QH58-F1
#
_entry.id   AF-A0A838QH58-F1
#
_cell.length_a   1.000
_cell.length_b   1.000
_cell.length_c   1.000
_cell.angle_alpha   90.00
_cell.angle_beta   90.00
_cell.angle_gamma   90.00
#
_symmetry.space_group_name_H-M   'P 1'
#
loop_
_entity.id
_entity.type
_entity.pdbx_description
1 polymer ?
#
loop_
_entity_poly.entity_id
_entity_poly.type
_entity_poly.pdbx_seq_one_letter_code
_entity_poly.pdbx_strand_id
1 'polypeptide(L)'
;AVASLPFAPEIVLPALQHFNEHYPEMISKYGFKCSFNPTFTAASQERIGWISKGYYGLDQGPIVIMIENHRSGFLWELMKKCPFVVEGLRKAGFTGGWL
;
A
#
# COMPACT_ATOMS: atom_id res chain seq x y z
N ALA A 1 4.02 -3.74 -0.82
CA ALA A 1 3.61 -4.08 -2.20
C ALA A 1 2.40 -3.24 -2.66
N VAL A 2 1.21 -3.39 -2.06
CA VAL A 2 -0.02 -2.74 -2.55
C VAL A 2 0.09 -1.22 -2.74
N ALA A 3 0.71 -0.50 -1.80
CA ALA A 3 0.86 0.96 -1.89
C ALA A 3 1.72 1.43 -3.08
N SER A 4 2.40 0.52 -3.78
CA SER A 4 3.16 0.81 -5.00
C SER A 4 2.36 0.61 -6.29
N LEU A 5 1.06 0.29 -6.19
CA LEU A 5 0.20 -0.01 -7.35
C LEU A 5 0.20 1.07 -8.44
N PRO A 6 0.20 2.39 -8.13
CA PRO A 6 0.28 3.42 -9.16
C PRO A 6 1.59 3.45 -9.96
N PHE A 7 2.65 2.82 -9.46
CA PHE A 7 3.98 2.91 -10.04
C PHE A 7 4.38 1.66 -10.83
N ALA A 8 3.99 0.47 -10.36
CA ALA A 8 4.39 -0.81 -10.97
C ALA A 8 3.24 -1.84 -10.90
N PRO A 9 2.06 -1.54 -11.50
CA PRO A 9 0.90 -2.42 -11.39
C PRO A 9 1.15 -3.84 -11.91
N GLU A 10 1.98 -3.98 -12.95
CA GLU A 10 2.39 -5.25 -13.57
C GLU A 10 3.22 -6.14 -12.64
N ILE A 11 3.87 -5.57 -11.63
CA ILE A 11 4.60 -6.33 -10.59
C ILE A 11 3.71 -6.53 -9.36
N VAL A 12 2.99 -5.47 -8.96
CA VAL A 12 2.20 -5.47 -7.73
C VAL A 12 1.01 -6.44 -7.85
N LEU A 13 0.25 -6.43 -8.94
CA LEU A 13 -0.93 -7.28 -9.08
C LEU A 13 -0.61 -8.78 -8.99
N PRO A 14 0.40 -9.32 -9.70
CA PRO A 14 0.81 -10.72 -9.51
C PRO A 14 1.27 -11.03 -8.09
N ALA A 15 1.97 -10.10 -7.42
CA ALA A 15 2.37 -10.31 -6.03
C ALA A 15 1.15 -10.42 -5.08
N LEU A 16 0.10 -9.61 -5.30
CA LEU A 16 -1.12 -9.69 -4.51
C LEU A 16 -1.91 -10.97 -4.78
N GLN A 17 -1.95 -11.43 -6.03
CA GLN A 17 -2.53 -12.73 -6.39
C GLN A 17 -1.80 -13.86 -5.66
N HIS A 18 -0.46 -13.86 -5.71
CA HIS A 18 0.35 -14.83 -4.98
C HIS A 18 0.06 -14.80 -3.48
N PHE A 19 -0.07 -13.62 -2.87
CA PHE A 19 -0.42 -13.51 -1.44
C PHE A 19 -1.80 -14.08 -1.10
N ASN A 20 -2.80 -13.81 -1.94
CA ASN A 20 -4.14 -14.36 -1.74
C ASN A 20 -4.18 -15.89 -1.86
N GLU A 21 -3.37 -16.46 -2.77
CA GLU A 21 -3.33 -17.90 -3.03
C GLU A 21 -2.51 -18.67 -1.99
N HIS A 22 -1.36 -18.13 -1.57
CA HIS A 22 -0.37 -18.86 -0.78
C HIS A 22 -0.34 -18.47 0.69
N TYR A 23 -0.90 -17.31 1.05
CA TYR A 23 -0.94 -16.81 2.44
C TYR A 23 -2.35 -16.29 2.80
N PRO A 24 -3.41 -17.11 2.67
CA PRO A 24 -4.78 -16.68 2.95
C PRO A 24 -4.97 -16.19 4.40
N GLU A 25 -4.10 -16.58 5.33
CA GLU A 25 -4.10 -16.16 6.73
C GLU A 25 -3.72 -14.69 6.92
N MET A 26 -3.15 -14.07 5.88
CA MET A 26 -2.90 -12.63 5.81
C MET A 26 -4.17 -11.82 5.57
N ILE A 27 -5.22 -12.42 5.02
CA ILE A 27 -6.49 -11.74 4.77
C ILE A 27 -7.24 -11.59 6.09
N SER A 28 -7.82 -10.41 6.29
CA SER A 28 -8.63 -10.08 7.44
C SER A 28 -9.85 -9.28 7.04
N LYS A 29 -10.71 -8.98 8.03
CA LYS A 29 -11.83 -8.05 7.89
C LYS A 29 -11.42 -6.68 7.34
N TYR A 30 -10.19 -6.24 7.60
CA TYR A 30 -9.68 -4.91 7.22
C TYR A 30 -8.72 -4.93 6.02
N GLY A 31 -8.65 -6.04 5.28
CA GLY A 31 -7.67 -6.24 4.21
C GLY A 31 -6.48 -7.06 4.68
N PHE A 32 -5.31 -6.86 4.07
CA PHE A 32 -4.09 -7.57 4.48
C PHE A 32 -3.63 -7.15 5.87
N LYS A 33 -3.22 -8.10 6.71
CA LYS A 33 -2.49 -7.83 7.94
C LYS A 33 -1.17 -7.12 7.64
N CYS A 34 -0.62 -6.46 8.66
CA CYS A 34 0.58 -5.61 8.55
C CYS A 34 1.78 -6.32 7.91
N SER A 35 2.10 -7.53 8.38
CA SER A 35 3.31 -8.25 7.96
C SER A 35 3.24 -9.72 8.32
N PHE A 36 4.08 -10.51 7.67
CA PHE A 36 4.30 -11.93 7.93
C PHE A 36 5.74 -12.33 7.64
N ASN A 37 6.14 -13.47 8.20
CA ASN A 37 7.40 -14.12 7.93
C ASN A 37 7.17 -15.65 7.86
N PRO A 38 7.10 -16.24 6.66
CA PRO A 38 6.81 -17.66 6.51
C PRO A 38 7.95 -18.57 6.96
N THR A 39 9.19 -18.06 7.08
CA THR A 39 10.35 -18.86 7.50
C THR A 39 10.57 -18.84 9.02
N PHE A 40 9.75 -18.09 9.77
CA PHE A 40 9.89 -18.00 11.22
C PHE A 40 9.24 -19.20 11.92
N THR A 41 10.07 -20.16 12.35
CA THR A 41 9.63 -21.43 12.93
C THR A 41 9.48 -21.42 14.46
N ALA A 42 9.97 -20.38 15.13
CA ALA A 42 10.05 -20.36 16.60
C ALA A 42 8.70 -20.08 17.32
N ALA A 43 7.66 -19.62 16.60
CA ALA A 43 6.37 -19.28 17.20
C ALA A 43 5.25 -20.31 16.97
N SER A 44 5.47 -21.33 16.15
CA SER A 44 4.40 -22.23 15.69
C SER A 44 4.95 -23.60 15.30
N GLN A 45 4.36 -24.68 15.84
CA GLN A 45 4.57 -26.04 15.34
C GLN A 45 3.85 -26.29 14.00
N GLU A 46 3.00 -25.36 13.56
CA GLU A 46 2.35 -25.36 12.25
C GLU A 46 3.25 -24.70 11.20
N ARG A 47 3.21 -25.17 9.95
CA ARG A 47 4.04 -24.70 8.81
C ARG A 47 3.76 -23.25 8.36
N ILE A 48 2.95 -22.50 9.09
CA ILE A 48 2.35 -21.24 8.67
C ILE A 48 3.26 -20.02 8.97
N GLY A 49 4.37 -20.22 9.69
CA GLY A 49 5.32 -19.15 10.03
C GLY A 49 4.75 -18.15 11.05
N TRP A 50 5.21 -16.89 11.00
CA TRP A 50 4.71 -15.80 11.85
C TRP A 50 3.85 -14.83 11.05
N ILE A 51 2.74 -14.39 11.65
CA ILE A 51 1.85 -13.36 11.09
C ILE A 51 1.57 -12.31 12.17
N SER A 52 1.64 -11.04 11.79
CA SER A 52 1.30 -9.94 12.70
C SER A 52 -0.16 -10.00 13.13
N LYS A 53 -0.39 -9.87 14.43
CA LYS A 53 -1.74 -9.79 15.01
C LYS A 53 -2.36 -8.39 14.87
N GLY A 54 -1.54 -7.39 14.56
CA GLY A 54 -1.93 -5.98 14.57
C GLY A 54 -2.38 -5.45 13.21
N TYR A 55 -3.18 -4.40 13.28
CA TYR A 55 -3.51 -3.52 12.15
C TYR A 55 -3.01 -2.13 12.50
N TYR A 56 -2.19 -1.55 11.64
CA TYR A 56 -1.67 -0.22 11.83
C TYR A 56 -2.22 0.70 10.76
N GLY A 57 -2.82 1.82 11.17
CA GLY A 57 -3.41 2.78 10.23
C GLY A 57 -2.38 3.34 9.25
N LEU A 58 -1.12 3.46 9.67
CA LEU A 58 0.00 3.85 8.81
C LEU A 58 0.27 2.86 7.68
N ASP A 59 -0.04 1.58 7.85
CA ASP A 59 0.11 0.57 6.80
C ASP A 59 -1.14 0.49 5.93
N GLN A 60 -2.33 0.54 6.55
CA GLN A 60 -3.61 0.38 5.84
C GLN A 60 -4.01 1.62 5.04
N GLY A 61 -3.73 2.82 5.56
CA GLY A 61 -4.09 4.08 4.90
C GLY A 61 -3.51 4.19 3.50
N PRO A 62 -2.17 4.02 3.33
CA PRO A 62 -1.54 4.05 2.01
C PRO A 62 -2.09 3.01 1.04
N ILE A 63 -2.51 1.82 1.50
CA ILE A 63 -3.11 0.80 0.63
C ILE A 63 -4.34 1.37 -0.09
N VAL A 64 -5.30 1.91 0.67
CA VAL A 64 -6.56 2.43 0.10
C VAL A 64 -6.28 3.66 -0.77
N ILE A 65 -5.46 4.59 -0.28
CA ILE A 65 -5.11 5.82 -1.01
C ILE A 65 -4.46 5.49 -2.36
N MET A 66 -3.53 4.53 -2.37
CA MET A 66 -2.77 4.22 -3.58
C MET A 66 -3.56 3.31 -4.54
N ILE A 67 -4.48 2.48 -4.06
CA ILE A 67 -5.45 1.82 -4.93
C ILE A 67 -6.29 2.86 -5.67
N GLU A 68 -6.83 3.86 -4.96
CA GLU A 68 -7.69 4.86 -5.60
C GLU A 68 -6.89 5.78 -6.54
N ASN A 69 -5.66 6.17 -6.17
CA ASN A 69 -4.78 6.89 -7.08
C ASN A 69 -4.45 6.09 -8.35
N HIS A 70 -4.26 4.77 -8.23
CA HIS A 70 -4.04 3.93 -9.42
C HIS A 70 -5.29 3.88 -10.32
N ARG A 71 -6.49 3.80 -9.73
CA ARG A 71 -7.75 3.68 -10.48
C ARG A 71 -8.17 4.96 -11.17
N SER A 72 -8.04 6.10 -10.50
CA SER A 72 -8.60 7.38 -10.96
C SER A 72 -7.69 8.59 -10.76
N GLY A 73 -6.62 8.46 -9.98
CA GLY A 73 -5.79 9.59 -9.56
C GLY A 73 -6.47 10.53 -8.56
N PHE A 74 -7.63 10.16 -7.97
CA PHE A 74 -8.48 11.08 -7.22
C PHE A 74 -7.75 11.87 -6.13
N LEU A 75 -6.93 11.22 -5.28
CA LEU A 75 -6.28 11.93 -4.17
C LEU A 75 -5.17 12.85 -4.67
N TRP A 76 -4.45 12.45 -5.73
CA TRP A 76 -3.47 13.32 -6.38
C TRP A 76 -4.14 14.55 -6.98
N GLU A 77 -5.22 14.37 -7.74
CA GLU A 77 -5.97 15.48 -8.33
C GLU A 77 -6.63 16.39 -7.27
N LEU A 78 -7.06 15.81 -6.15
CA LEU A 78 -7.55 16.57 -5.00
C LEU A 78 -6.42 17.43 -4.40
N MET A 79 -5.24 16.86 -4.18
CA MET A 79 -4.10 17.56 -3.58
C MET A 79 -3.56 18.68 -4.49
N LYS A 80 -3.55 18.49 -5.81
CA LYS A 80 -3.16 19.52 -6.80
C LYS A 80 -4.07 20.76 -6.74
N LYS A 81 -5.30 20.64 -6.27
CA LYS A 81 -6.22 21.78 -6.10
C LYS A 81 -5.93 22.62 -4.86
N CYS A 82 -5.05 22.16 -3.96
CA CYS A 82 -4.69 22.92 -2.77
C CYS A 82 -3.69 24.04 -3.10
N PRO A 83 -4.09 25.33 -3.05
CA PRO A 83 -3.21 26.43 -3.44
C PRO A 83 -1.96 26.52 -2.56
N PHE A 84 -2.05 26.13 -1.28
CA PHE A 84 -0.91 26.14 -0.37
C PHE A 84 0.15 25.09 -0.73
N VAL A 85 -0.28 23.90 -1.17
CA VAL A 85 0.64 22.83 -1.62
C VAL A 85 1.33 23.26 -2.89
N VAL A 86 0.57 23.75 -3.86
CA VAL A 86 1.10 24.23 -5.15
C VAL A 86 2.09 25.38 -4.95
N GLU A 87 1.75 26.36 -4.12
CA GLU A 87 2.63 27.48 -3.80
C GLU A 87 3.91 27.02 -3.10
N GLY A 88 3.80 26.08 -2.14
CA GLY A 88 4.96 25.49 -1.48
C GLY A 88 5.89 24.77 -2.46
N LEU A 89 5.34 24.00 -3.39
CA LEU A 89 6.10 23.31 -4.44
C LEU A 89 6.81 24.29 -5.39
N ARG A 90 6.15 25.38 -5.80
CA ARG A 90 6.77 26.44 -6.62
C ARG A 90 7.94 27.11 -5.89
N LYS A 91 7.76 27.44 -4.60
CA LYS A 91 8.83 28.01 -3.76
C LYS A 91 10.01 27.05 -3.59
N ALA A 92 9.75 25.74 -3.60
CA ALA A 92 10.78 24.72 -3.54
C ALA A 92 11.46 24.43 -4.91
N GLY A 93 11.07 25.13 -5.98
CA GLY A 93 11.70 25.02 -7.31
C GLY A 93 11.17 23.87 -8.17
N PHE A 94 10.05 23.23 -7.79
CA PHE A 94 9.42 22.23 -8.64
C PHE A 94 8.80 22.87 -9.89
N THR A 95 8.76 22.11 -11.00
CA THR A 95 8.15 22.49 -12.28
C THR A 95 7.44 21.29 -12.92
N GLY A 96 6.44 21.51 -13.76
CA GLY A 96 5.82 20.45 -14.59
C GLY A 96 4.62 19.75 -13.94
N GLY A 97 4.31 18.53 -14.39
CA GLY A 97 2.99 17.86 -14.33
C GLY A 97 2.27 17.65 -12.98
N TRP A 98 2.83 18.14 -11.87
CA TRP A 98 2.15 18.22 -10.58
C TRP A 98 1.63 19.64 -10.24
N LEU A 99 2.14 20.67 -10.92
CA LEU A 99 1.84 22.09 -10.71
C LEU A 99 0.81 22.68 -11.67
#